data_AF-A0A6G4QEW4-F1
#
_entry.id   AF-A0A6G4QEW4-F1
#
_cell.length_a   1.000
_cell.length_b   1.000
_cell.length_c   1.000
_cell.angle_alpha   90.00
_cell.angle_beta   90.00
_cell.angle_gamma   90.00
#
_symmetry.space_group_name_H-M   'P 1'
#
loop_
_entity.id
_entity.type
_entity.pdbx_description
1 polymer ?
#
loop_
_entity_poly.entity_id
_entity_poly.type
_entity_poly.pdbx_seq_one_letter_code
_entity_poly.pdbx_strand_id
1 'polypeptide(L)'
;MEKQLQIRKQSAFTMIEMLVVMMLISIFLLLTMTSKGLSNLRVIDDEANIISFITELNYIKSQAIANQGYINVRFYENSDTIKVIENNKIRFLKLKVGKIINVAKVDI
;
A
#
# COMPACT_ATOMS: atom_id res chain seq x y z
N MET A 1 -29.58 -55.94 -39.46
CA MET A 1 -29.32 -55.84 -38.00
C MET A 1 -28.69 -54.49 -37.76
N GLU A 2 -29.45 -53.53 -37.22
CA GLU A 2 -28.86 -52.27 -36.77
C GLU A 2 -29.19 -52.08 -35.29
N LYS A 3 -28.16 -52.21 -34.47
CA LYS A 3 -28.24 -52.11 -33.01
C LYS A 3 -28.10 -50.63 -32.68
N GLN A 4 -29.22 -49.94 -32.45
CA GLN A 4 -29.17 -48.54 -32.07
C GLN A 4 -28.52 -48.40 -30.68
N LEU A 5 -27.41 -47.65 -30.62
CA LEU A 5 -26.78 -47.27 -29.37
C LEU A 5 -27.76 -46.43 -28.57
N GLN A 6 -28.29 -46.99 -27.47
CA GLN A 6 -29.02 -46.23 -26.47
C GLN A 6 -28.02 -45.30 -25.77
N ILE A 7 -27.90 -44.06 -26.26
CA ILE A 7 -27.20 -43.01 -25.54
C ILE A 7 -28.01 -42.76 -24.28
N ARG A 8 -27.49 -43.24 -23.14
CA ARG A 8 -28.02 -42.96 -21.81
C ARG A 8 -28.11 -41.43 -21.69
N LYS A 9 -29.32 -40.87 -21.75
CA LYS A 9 -29.56 -39.46 -21.43
C LYS A 9 -29.17 -39.26 -19.97
N GLN A 10 -27.95 -38.84 -19.69
CA GLN A 10 -27.64 -38.24 -18.41
C GLN A 10 -28.58 -37.04 -18.28
N SER A 11 -29.43 -37.04 -17.25
CA SER A 11 -30.27 -35.90 -16.95
C SER A 11 -29.36 -34.69 -16.79
N ALA A 12 -29.59 -33.65 -17.59
CA ALA A 12 -28.94 -32.37 -17.39
C ALA A 12 -29.18 -31.90 -15.95
N PHE A 13 -28.22 -31.15 -15.41
CA PHE A 13 -28.35 -30.56 -14.07
C PHE A 13 -29.66 -29.79 -13.95
N THR A 14 -30.30 -29.97 -12.80
CA THR A 14 -31.52 -29.27 -12.46
C THR A 14 -31.26 -27.76 -12.38
N MET A 15 -32.31 -26.96 -12.60
CA MET A 15 -32.21 -25.51 -12.53
C MET A 15 -31.67 -25.02 -11.18
N ILE A 16 -32.02 -25.71 -10.09
CA ILE A 16 -31.55 -25.36 -8.74
C ILE A 16 -30.05 -25.65 -8.57
N GLU A 17 -29.54 -26.77 -9.11
CA GLU A 17 -28.11 -27.09 -9.07
C GLU A 17 -27.30 -26.03 -9.83
N MET A 18 -27.79 -25.58 -10.98
CA MET A 18 -27.14 -24.50 -11.75
C MET A 18 -27.12 -23.17 -11.00
N LEU A 19 -28.20 -22.82 -10.29
CA LEU A 19 -28.23 -21.60 -9.45
C LEU A 19 -27.24 -21.66 -8.30
N VAL A 20 -27.12 -22.82 -7.63
CA VAL A 20 -26.15 -23.02 -6.55
C VAL A 20 -24.73 -22.90 -7.07
N VAL A 21 -24.42 -23.51 -8.23
CA VAL A 21 -23.09 -23.41 -8.85
C VAL A 21 -22.75 -21.97 -9.20
N MET A 22 -23.68 -21.21 -9.80
CA MET A 22 -23.46 -19.80 -10.13
C MET A 22 -23.21 -18.95 -8.88
N MET A 23 -23.97 -19.18 -7.80
CA MET A 23 -23.77 -18.52 -6.52
C MET A 23 -22.38 -18.79 -5.93
N LEU A 24 -21.94 -20.06 -5.96
CA LEU A 24 -20.60 -20.44 -5.48
C LEU A 24 -19.50 -19.76 -6.29
N ILE A 25 -19.62 -19.72 -7.62
CA ILE A 25 -18.67 -19.04 -8.50
C ILE A 25 -18.62 -17.54 -8.18
N SER A 26 -19.77 -16.89 -7.98
CA SER A 26 -19.82 -15.47 -7.61
C SER A 26 -19.14 -15.19 -6.27
N ILE A 27 -19.36 -16.04 -5.27
CA ILE A 27 -18.70 -15.92 -3.95
C ILE A 27 -17.18 -16.08 -4.10
N PHE A 28 -16.71 -17.09 -4.84
CA PHE A 28 -15.27 -17.30 -5.06
C PHE A 28 -14.61 -16.15 -5.83
N LEU A 29 -15.29 -15.58 -6.83
CA LEU A 29 -14.80 -14.41 -7.55
C LEU A 29 -14.66 -13.19 -6.62
N LEU A 30 -15.67 -12.93 -5.79
CA LEU A 30 -15.64 -11.82 -4.82
C LEU A 30 -14.49 -11.97 -3.81
N LEU A 31 -14.32 -13.18 -3.26
CA LEU A 31 -13.22 -13.48 -2.32
C LEU A 31 -11.84 -13.32 -2.98
N THR A 32 -11.70 -13.71 -4.26
CA THR A 32 -10.45 -13.58 -5.00
C THR A 32 -10.07 -12.12 -5.27
N MET A 33 -11.05 -11.28 -5.67
CA MET A 33 -10.82 -9.86 -5.93
C MET A 33 -10.46 -9.07 -4.67
N THR A 34 -11.15 -9.35 -3.56
CA THR A 34 -10.91 -8.69 -2.27
C THR A 34 -9.55 -9.07 -1.66
N SER A 35 -9.13 -10.33 -1.78
CA SER A 35 -7.84 -10.80 -1.26
C SER A 35 -6.64 -10.18 -1.97
N LYS A 36 -6.64 -10.16 -3.32
CA LYS A 36 -5.49 -9.69 -4.11
C LYS A 36 -5.39 -8.16 -4.19
N GLY A 37 -6.51 -7.46 -4.15
CA GLY A 37 -6.53 -5.99 -4.16
C GLY A 37 -5.90 -5.41 -2.89
N LEU A 38 -6.21 -5.98 -1.71
CA LEU A 38 -5.85 -5.36 -0.44
C LEU A 38 -4.35 -5.43 -0.12
N SER A 39 -3.66 -6.53 -0.47
CA SER A 39 -2.22 -6.67 -0.21
C SER A 39 -1.39 -5.73 -1.09
N ASN A 40 -1.74 -5.63 -2.37
CA ASN A 40 -0.99 -4.82 -3.33
C ASN A 40 -1.24 -3.32 -3.11
N LEU A 41 -2.46 -2.93 -2.72
CA LEU A 41 -2.76 -1.54 -2.37
C LEU A 41 -1.94 -1.07 -1.18
N ARG A 42 -1.78 -1.90 -0.13
CA ARG A 42 -0.95 -1.54 1.03
C ARG A 42 0.52 -1.28 0.65
N VAL A 43 1.10 -2.13 -0.20
CA VAL A 43 2.49 -1.96 -0.64
C VAL A 43 2.65 -0.70 -1.50
N ILE A 44 1.70 -0.43 -2.40
CA ILE A 44 1.69 0.78 -3.24
C ILE A 44 1.54 2.04 -2.38
N ASP A 45 0.67 2.01 -1.38
CA ASP A 45 0.47 3.14 -0.45
C ASP A 45 1.75 3.42 0.36
N ASP A 46 2.44 2.37 0.83
CA ASP A 46 3.70 2.52 1.56
C ASP A 46 4.79 3.15 0.69
N GLU A 47 4.92 2.73 -0.57
CA GLU A 47 5.87 3.30 -1.53
C GLU A 47 5.55 4.76 -1.86
N ALA A 48 4.28 5.08 -2.13
CA ALA A 48 3.84 6.45 -2.37
C ALA A 48 4.10 7.36 -1.16
N ASN A 49 3.91 6.85 0.06
CA ASN A 49 4.21 7.56 1.30
C ASN A 49 5.71 7.84 1.44
N ILE A 50 6.59 6.90 1.07
CA ILE A 50 8.05 7.08 1.07
C ILE A 50 8.46 8.13 0.02
N ILE A 51 7.93 8.03 -1.20
CA ILE A 51 8.23 8.99 -2.29
C ILE A 51 7.80 10.41 -1.89
N SER A 52 6.60 10.55 -1.30
CA SER A 52 6.11 11.84 -0.80
C SER A 52 7.05 12.43 0.25
N PHE A 53 7.54 11.61 1.18
CA PHE A 53 8.47 12.05 2.22
C PHE A 53 9.82 12.50 1.64
N ILE A 54 10.40 11.73 0.72
CA ILE A 54 11.65 12.08 0.04
C ILE A 54 11.50 13.39 -0.75
N THR A 55 10.37 13.56 -1.44
CA THR A 55 10.06 14.78 -2.20
C THR A 55 10.00 16.01 -1.30
N GLU A 56 9.37 15.90 -0.13
CA GLU A 56 9.29 17.00 0.83
C GLU A 56 10.67 17.38 1.39
N LEU A 57 11.51 16.39 1.70
CA LEU A 57 12.91 16.62 2.09
C LEU A 57 13.73 17.30 0.98
N ASN A 58 13.58 16.86 -0.27
CA ASN A 58 14.27 17.47 -1.41
C ASN A 58 13.81 18.90 -1.68
N TYR A 59 12.54 19.20 -1.46
CA TYR A 59 12.00 20.55 -1.54
C TYR A 59 12.65 21.45 -0.48
N ILE A 60 12.66 21.02 0.79
CA ILE A 60 13.30 21.76 1.89
C ILE A 60 14.79 21.98 1.60
N LYS A 61 15.49 20.95 1.11
CA LYS A 61 16.89 21.04 0.69
C LYS A 61 17.09 22.11 -0.38
N SER A 62 16.28 22.08 -1.43
CA SER A 62 16.36 23.04 -2.54
C SER A 62 16.12 24.47 -2.07
N GLN A 63 15.16 24.69 -1.18
CA GLN A 63 14.87 26.01 -0.63
C GLN A 63 16.03 26.57 0.21
N ALA A 64 16.67 25.73 1.02
CA ALA A 64 17.83 26.15 1.78
C ALA A 64 19.03 26.52 0.89
N ILE A 65 19.27 25.75 -0.18
CA ILE A 65 20.30 26.06 -1.18
C ILE A 65 20.00 27.40 -1.86
N ALA A 66 18.75 27.61 -2.30
CA ALA A 66 18.34 28.86 -2.95
C ALA A 66 18.53 30.07 -2.03
N ASN A 67 18.28 29.92 -0.73
CA ASN A 67 18.44 30.96 0.27
C ASN A 67 19.86 31.08 0.83
N GLN A 68 20.83 30.29 0.33
CA GLN A 68 22.20 30.17 0.89
C GLN A 68 22.20 29.91 2.40
N GLY A 69 21.16 29.24 2.89
CA GLY A 69 20.92 28.99 4.30
C GLY A 69 21.30 27.56 4.72
N TYR A 70 21.22 27.31 6.02
CA TYR A 70 21.36 25.98 6.59
C TYR A 70 20.01 25.45 7.07
N ILE A 71 19.92 24.13 7.15
CA ILE A 71 18.74 23.42 7.64
C ILE A 71 19.18 22.65 8.88
N ASN A 72 18.49 22.84 10.00
CA ASN A 72 18.68 21.96 11.15
C ASN A 72 17.60 20.88 11.12
N VAL A 73 18.01 19.63 10.95
CA VAL A 73 17.12 18.47 10.98
C VAL A 73 17.36 17.73 12.28
N ARG A 74 16.32 17.62 13.10
CA ARG A 74 16.36 16.95 14.40
C ARG A 74 15.45 15.73 14.40
N PHE A 75 16.07 14.59 14.68
CA PHE A 75 15.41 13.31 14.90
C PHE A 75 15.19 13.11 16.40
N TYR A 76 14.08 12.49 16.76
CA TYR A 76 13.77 12.12 18.14
C TYR A 76 13.57 10.61 18.21
N GLU A 77 14.13 9.99 19.25
CA GLU A 77 13.93 8.56 19.48
C GLU A 77 12.46 8.23 19.74
N ASN A 78 12.03 7.07 19.26
CA ASN A 78 10.65 6.59 19.33
C ASN A 78 9.60 7.57 18.77
N SER A 79 10.00 8.52 17.92
CA SER A 79 9.11 9.49 17.30
C SER A 79 8.82 9.12 15.84
N ASP A 80 7.60 9.42 15.40
CA ASP A 80 7.21 9.43 13.98
C ASP A 80 7.35 10.83 13.37
N THR A 81 7.94 11.79 14.09
CA THR A 81 8.12 13.16 13.61
C THR A 81 9.59 13.58 13.59
N ILE A 82 9.93 14.32 12.53
CA ILE A 82 11.24 14.94 12.31
C ILE A 82 11.02 16.45 12.36
N LYS A 83 11.78 17.14 13.21
CA LYS A 83 11.71 18.59 13.30
C LYS A 83 12.74 19.19 12.36
N VAL A 84 12.28 20.06 11.48
CA VAL A 84 13.12 20.81 10.54
C VAL A 84 13.06 22.29 10.92
N ILE A 85 14.21 22.93 11.07
CA ILE A 85 14.33 24.36 11.34
C ILE A 85 15.07 25.00 10.18
N GLU A 86 14.41 25.92 9.50
CA GLU A 86 14.91 26.68 8.35
C GLU A 86 14.63 28.16 8.61
N ASN A 87 15.66 29.02 8.68
CA ASN A 87 15.50 30.47 8.86
C ASN A 87 14.50 30.86 9.97
N ASN A 88 14.67 30.29 11.17
CA ASN A 88 13.77 30.45 12.33
C ASN A 88 12.34 29.91 12.19
N LYS A 89 11.96 29.31 11.05
CA LYS A 89 10.68 28.62 10.87
C LYS A 89 10.83 27.14 11.23
N ILE A 90 9.93 26.66 12.09
CA ILE A 90 9.86 25.26 12.49
C ILE A 90 8.83 24.55 11.61
N ARG A 91 9.24 23.47 10.96
CA ARG A 91 8.35 22.51 10.30
C ARG A 91 8.48 21.14 10.95
N PHE A 92 7.39 20.39 10.99
CA PHE A 92 7.38 19.01 11.46
C PHE A 92 7.00 18.11 10.29
N LEU A 93 7.93 17.22 9.92
CA LEU A 93 7.70 16.19 8.93
C LEU A 93 7.24 14.93 9.66
N LYS A 94 6.09 14.39 9.27
CA LYS A 94 5.56 13.16 9.87
C LYS A 94 5.88 11.97 8.97
N LEU A 95 6.47 10.93 9.55
CA LEU A 95 6.62 9.61 8.95
C LEU A 95 5.26 8.96 8.89
N LYS A 96 4.73 8.79 7.68
CA LYS A 96 3.45 8.10 7.46
C LYS A 96 3.55 6.60 7.71
N VAL A 97 4.75 6.05 7.54
CA VAL A 97 5.06 4.63 7.72
C VAL A 97 6.32 4.52 8.58
N GLY A 98 6.23 3.78 9.70
CA GLY A 98 7.35 3.54 10.61
C GLY A 98 7.57 4.61 11.69
N LYS A 99 8.62 4.41 12.49
CA LYS A 99 9.07 5.32 13.54
C LYS A 99 10.59 5.32 13.64
N ILE A 100 11.16 6.39 14.16
CA ILE A 100 12.58 6.49 14.48
C ILE A 100 12.83 5.62 15.71
N ILE A 101 13.63 4.56 15.59
CA ILE A 101 13.85 3.62 16.70
C ILE A 101 15.00 4.09 17.59
N ASN A 102 16.07 4.58 16.99
CA ASN A 102 17.27 5.04 17.69
C ASN A 102 17.87 6.22 16.91
N VAL A 103 18.46 7.17 17.62
CA VAL A 103 19.21 8.27 17.02
C VAL A 103 20.64 8.21 17.55
N ALA A 104 21.57 7.75 16.72
CA ALA A 104 22.98 7.79 17.06
C ALA A 104 23.47 9.25 17.08
N LYS A 105 24.14 9.64 18.17
CA LYS A 105 24.84 10.91 18.23
C LYS A 105 26.06 10.83 17.33
N VAL A 106 26.10 11.65 16.30
CA VAL A 106 27.31 11.87 15.51
C VAL A 106 28.06 13.00 16.20
N ASP A 107 29.19 12.69 16.83
CA ASP A 107 30.10 13.75 17.29
C ASP A 107 30.74 14.38 16.04
N ILE A 108 30.60 15.71 15.93
CA ILE A 108 31.11 16.55 14.84
C ILE A 108 32.17 17.46 15.45
#